data_AF-A0A8T5T5G6-F1
#
_entry.id   AF-A0A8T5T5G6-F1
#
_cell.length_a   1.000
_cell.length_b   1.000
_cell.length_c   1.000
_cell.angle_alpha   90.00
_cell.angle_beta   90.00
_cell.angle_gamma   90.00
#
_symmetry.space_group_name_H-M   'P 1'
#
loop_
_entity.id
_entity.type
_entity.pdbx_description
1 polymer ?
#
loop_
_entity_poly.entity_id
_entity_poly.type
_entity_poly.pdbx_seq_one_letter_code
_entity_poly.pdbx_strand_id
1 'polypeptide(L)'
;MLDIDKDTISHIFLTHNDMDHVGALSLFPKAEIYLGEESKIKDTYRYKFLKDNEIIEVGTIKVQVINAPGHRVGHVNYLISDKFLFTGDAIILREGKVQPFYKLISSNFDNQLKSIRKIAKLKNIEGLFTAHGGYTTEFDEAIKEWK
;
A
#
# COMPACT_ATOMS: atom_id res chain seq x y z
N MET A 1 -18.68 13.15 -3.05
CA MET A 1 -17.24 13.49 -3.08
C MET A 1 -16.82 13.75 -1.64
N LEU A 2 -15.63 13.31 -1.22
CA LEU A 2 -15.13 13.64 0.12
C LEU A 2 -14.85 15.15 0.14
N ASP A 3 -15.44 15.88 1.08
CA ASP A 3 -15.33 17.34 1.21
C ASP A 3 -13.98 17.74 1.84
N ILE A 4 -12.89 17.39 1.14
CA ILE A 4 -11.52 17.59 1.59
C ILE A 4 -10.87 18.65 0.70
N ASP A 5 -10.39 19.72 1.31
CA ASP A 5 -9.57 20.71 0.60
C ASP A 5 -8.22 20.09 0.22
N LYS A 6 -8.00 19.92 -1.09
CA LYS A 6 -6.77 19.34 -1.66
C LYS A 6 -5.51 20.09 -1.23
N ASP A 7 -5.60 21.38 -0.93
CA ASP A 7 -4.45 22.20 -0.55
C ASP A 7 -3.99 21.93 0.89
N THR A 8 -4.82 21.26 1.68
CA THR A 8 -4.49 20.82 3.05
C THR A 8 -3.75 19.48 3.09
N ILE A 9 -3.68 18.77 1.96
CA ILE A 9 -2.94 17.51 1.86
C ILE A 9 -1.44 17.80 1.88
N SER A 10 -0.79 17.41 2.97
CA SER A 10 0.64 17.65 3.20
C SER A 10 1.52 16.44 2.85
N HIS A 11 0.98 15.23 2.83
CA HIS A 11 1.73 13.98 2.62
C HIS A 11 0.96 13.03 1.72
N ILE A 12 1.64 12.38 0.77
CA ILE A 12 1.09 11.34 -0.11
C ILE A 12 2.01 10.12 -0.04
N PHE A 13 1.44 8.99 0.37
CA PHE A 13 2.13 7.70 0.47
C PHE A 13 1.69 6.80 -0.67
N LEU A 14 2.58 6.53 -1.62
CA LEU A 14 2.29 5.72 -2.80
C LEU A 14 2.67 4.25 -2.57
N THR A 15 1.69 3.36 -2.74
CA THR A 15 1.96 1.91 -2.63
C THR A 15 2.81 1.40 -3.80
N HIS A 16 2.62 1.94 -5.01
CA HIS A 16 3.40 1.64 -6.20
C HIS A 16 3.16 2.70 -7.29
N ASN A 17 3.72 2.49 -8.48
CA ASN A 17 3.82 3.48 -9.55
C ASN A 17 2.84 3.30 -10.72
N ASP A 18 1.75 2.55 -10.56
CA ASP A 18 0.73 2.43 -11.61
C ASP A 18 -0.11 3.70 -11.75
N MET A 19 -0.65 3.92 -12.95
CA MET A 19 -1.29 5.18 -13.33
C MET A 19 -2.55 5.51 -12.51
N ASP A 20 -3.31 4.50 -12.10
CA ASP A 20 -4.46 4.65 -11.21
C ASP A 20 -4.06 5.01 -9.77
N HIS A 21 -2.79 4.87 -9.41
CA HIS A 21 -2.23 5.24 -8.10
C HIS A 21 -1.49 6.58 -8.13
N VAL A 22 -0.82 6.92 -9.23
CA VAL A 22 0.03 8.13 -9.34
C VAL A 22 -0.56 9.23 -10.25
N GLY A 23 -1.65 8.95 -10.96
CA GLY A 23 -2.15 9.80 -12.04
C GLY A 23 -2.61 11.19 -11.59
N ALA A 24 -2.99 11.34 -10.32
CA ALA A 24 -3.54 12.57 -9.76
C ALA A 24 -2.51 13.43 -8.98
N LEU A 25 -1.23 13.05 -8.95
CA LEU A 25 -0.20 13.75 -8.16
C LEU A 25 -0.10 15.25 -8.46
N SER A 26 -0.36 15.67 -9.70
CA SER A 26 -0.33 17.08 -10.11
C SER A 26 -1.38 17.95 -9.41
N LEU A 27 -2.42 17.35 -8.80
CA LEU A 27 -3.44 18.07 -8.05
C LEU A 27 -2.96 18.51 -6.66
N PHE A 28 -1.86 17.94 -6.16
CA PHE A 28 -1.35 18.13 -4.80
C PHE A 28 0.09 18.67 -4.79
N PRO A 29 0.35 19.86 -5.35
CA PRO A 29 1.70 20.37 -5.56
C PRO A 29 2.46 20.70 -4.25
N LYS A 30 1.76 20.78 -3.12
CA LYS A 30 2.33 21.06 -1.80
C LYS A 30 2.69 19.81 -1.00
N ALA A 31 2.20 18.64 -1.44
CA ALA A 31 2.37 17.41 -0.68
C ALA A 31 3.78 16.84 -0.81
N GLU A 32 4.34 16.36 0.29
CA GLU A 32 5.50 15.49 0.25
C GLU A 32 5.09 14.11 -0.27
N ILE A 33 5.76 13.64 -1.32
CA ILE A 33 5.46 12.35 -1.95
C ILE A 33 6.44 11.30 -1.41
N TYR A 34 5.93 10.16 -1.00
CA TYR A 34 6.69 9.01 -0.52
C TYR A 34 6.49 7.81 -1.42
N LEU A 35 7.56 7.09 -1.70
CA LEU A 35 7.58 5.99 -2.64
C LEU A 35 8.54 4.90 -2.17
N GLY A 36 8.16 3.62 -2.32
CA GLY A 36 9.05 2.50 -2.00
C GLY A 36 10.38 2.55 -2.77
N GLU A 37 11.45 2.05 -2.17
CA GLU A 37 12.71 1.80 -2.88
C GLU A 37 12.47 0.96 -4.16
N GLU A 38 13.28 1.16 -5.19
CA GLU A 38 13.17 0.49 -6.51
C GLU A 38 11.95 0.89 -7.37
N SER A 39 11.03 1.72 -6.86
CA SER A 39 9.98 2.35 -7.66
C SER A 39 10.49 3.62 -8.37
N LYS A 40 9.86 3.97 -9.50
CA LYS A 40 10.13 5.21 -10.22
C LYS A 40 8.84 5.83 -10.75
N ILE A 41 8.70 7.15 -10.58
CA ILE A 41 7.66 7.97 -11.22
C ILE A 41 8.30 9.04 -12.10
N LYS A 42 7.50 9.87 -12.78
CA LYS A 42 8.01 10.92 -13.67
C LYS A 42 8.96 11.86 -12.92
N ASP A 43 10.09 12.20 -13.55
CA ASP A 43 11.15 13.04 -12.96
C ASP A 43 10.70 14.48 -12.61
N THR A 44 9.51 14.89 -13.05
CA THR A 44 8.86 16.15 -12.66
C THR A 44 8.43 16.18 -11.19
N TYR A 45 8.27 15.02 -10.55
CA TYR A 45 7.89 14.92 -9.14
C TYR A 45 9.12 14.71 -8.27
N ARG A 46 9.18 15.42 -7.14
CA ARG A 46 10.15 15.16 -6.08
C ARG A 46 9.51 14.25 -5.04
N TYR A 47 10.20 13.17 -4.68
CA TYR A 47 9.71 12.18 -3.73
C TYR A 47 10.84 11.66 -2.83
N LYS A 48 10.45 11.14 -1.67
CA LYS A 48 11.33 10.50 -0.68
C LYS A 48 11.19 8.98 -0.80
N PHE A 49 12.32 8.28 -0.84
CA PHE A 49 12.32 6.82 -0.81
C PHE A 49 12.00 6.29 0.58
N LEU A 50 11.28 5.18 0.62
CA LEU A 50 10.88 4.48 1.83
C LEU A 50 11.51 3.08 1.88
N LYS A 51 12.09 2.76 3.04
CA LYS A 51 12.72 1.46 3.34
C LYS A 51 11.75 0.52 4.04
N ASP A 52 11.98 -0.78 3.93
CA ASP A 52 11.22 -1.78 4.69
C ASP A 52 11.35 -1.50 6.19
N ASN A 53 10.22 -1.55 6.91
CA ASN A 53 10.10 -1.25 8.34
C ASN A 53 10.42 0.20 8.75
N GLU A 54 10.60 1.10 7.80
CA GLU A 54 10.68 2.53 8.12
C GLU A 54 9.36 3.01 8.72
N ILE A 55 9.44 3.93 9.68
CA ILE A 55 8.28 4.54 10.35
C ILE A 55 8.33 6.03 10.10
N ILE A 56 7.23 6.55 9.56
CA ILE A 56 7.02 7.97 9.29
C ILE A 56 5.90 8.45 10.20
N GLU A 57 6.19 9.49 10.98
CA GLU A 57 5.20 10.11 11.85
C GLU A 57 4.65 11.37 11.18
N VAL A 58 3.33 11.41 11.00
CA VAL A 58 2.61 12.59 10.50
C VAL A 58 1.69 13.07 11.62
N GLY A 59 2.17 14.02 12.40
CA GLY A 59 1.52 14.42 13.64
C GLY A 59 1.46 13.24 14.62
N THR A 60 0.25 12.80 14.97
CA THR A 60 0.04 11.63 15.85
C THR A 60 -0.14 10.31 15.10
N ILE A 61 -0.13 10.35 13.76
CA ILE A 61 -0.34 9.17 12.92
C ILE A 61 1.02 8.52 12.65
N LYS A 62 1.14 7.25 13.05
CA LYS A 62 2.29 6.40 12.74
C LYS A 62 2.04 5.65 11.44
N VAL A 63 2.92 5.80 10.46
CA VAL A 63 2.88 5.09 9.17
C VAL A 63 4.09 4.17 9.08
N GLN A 64 3.88 2.87 9.27
CA GLN A 64 4.94 1.87 9.10
C GLN A 64 4.92 1.29 7.68
N VAL A 65 6.10 1.25 7.06
CA VAL A 65 6.32 0.70 5.73
C VAL A 65 6.56 -0.80 5.81
N ILE A 66 5.90 -1.56 4.93
CA ILE A 66 6.10 -3.00 4.79
C ILE A 66 6.30 -3.30 3.30
N ASN A 67 7.52 -3.63 2.89
CA ASN A 67 7.81 -3.99 1.50
C ASN A 67 6.96 -5.18 1.07
N ALA A 68 6.35 -5.09 -0.10
CA ALA A 68 5.51 -6.14 -0.66
C ALA A 68 5.80 -6.33 -2.16
N PRO A 69 7.07 -6.57 -2.55
CA PRO A 69 7.44 -6.72 -3.94
C PRO A 69 6.64 -7.84 -4.60
N GLY A 70 6.29 -7.65 -5.87
CA GLY A 70 5.61 -8.65 -6.67
C GLY A 70 4.75 -8.02 -7.75
N HIS A 71 3.64 -7.37 -7.36
CA HIS A 71 2.82 -6.60 -8.30
C HIS A 71 3.67 -5.59 -9.05
N ARG A 72 4.42 -4.78 -8.31
CA ARG A 72 5.58 -4.01 -8.79
C ARG A 72 6.80 -4.32 -7.93
N VAL A 73 7.98 -4.00 -8.46
CA VAL A 73 9.25 -4.28 -7.79
C VAL A 73 9.37 -3.48 -6.48
N GLY A 74 9.15 -2.16 -6.52
CA GLY A 74 9.17 -1.29 -5.34
C GLY A 74 7.81 -1.11 -4.65
N HIS A 75 6.96 -2.14 -4.67
CA HIS A 75 5.63 -2.08 -4.04
C HIS A 75 5.75 -2.14 -2.51
N VAL A 76 5.00 -1.29 -1.82
CA VAL A 76 4.93 -1.22 -0.36
C VAL A 76 3.47 -1.22 0.14
N ASN A 77 3.29 -1.82 1.30
CA ASN A 77 2.09 -1.69 2.12
C ASN A 77 2.35 -0.71 3.27
N TYR A 78 1.27 -0.14 3.80
CA TYR A 78 1.32 0.76 4.95
C TYR A 78 0.49 0.21 6.11
N LEU A 79 1.13 0.04 7.26
CA LEU A 79 0.46 -0.25 8.52
C LEU A 79 0.31 1.06 9.30
N ILE A 80 -0.93 1.52 9.42
CA ILE A 80 -1.28 2.78 10.06
C ILE A 80 -1.67 2.53 11.51
N SER A 81 -1.03 3.26 12.42
CA SER A 81 -1.26 3.20 13.86
C SER A 81 -1.30 1.77 14.42
N ASP A 82 -0.42 0.91 13.88
CA ASP A 82 -0.27 -0.51 14.24
C ASP A 82 -1.51 -1.39 14.03
N LYS A 83 -2.54 -0.90 13.33
CA LYS A 83 -3.87 -1.51 13.28
C LYS A 83 -4.48 -1.61 11.88
N PHE A 84 -4.28 -0.61 11.03
CA PHE A 84 -4.96 -0.52 9.73
C PHE A 84 -3.97 -0.76 8.60
N LEU A 85 -4.16 -1.84 7.86
CA LEU A 85 -3.24 -2.26 6.80
C LEU A 85 -3.78 -1.86 5.43
N PHE A 86 -3.04 -1.02 4.72
CA PHE A 86 -3.30 -0.64 3.33
C PHE A 86 -2.32 -1.37 2.42
N THR A 87 -2.83 -2.18 1.48
CA THR A 87 -2.00 -3.11 0.71
C THR A 87 -1.81 -2.75 -0.75
N GLY A 88 -2.41 -1.65 -1.22
CA GLY A 88 -2.46 -1.36 -2.66
C GLY A 88 -2.90 -2.60 -3.45
N ASP A 89 -2.14 -2.91 -4.48
CA ASP A 89 -2.34 -4.08 -5.36
C ASP A 89 -1.47 -5.29 -4.97
N ALA A 90 -0.87 -5.34 -3.77
CA ALA A 90 -0.21 -6.56 -3.30
C ALA A 90 -1.22 -7.69 -3.09
N ILE A 91 -2.43 -7.33 -2.65
CA ILE A 91 -3.58 -8.20 -2.35
C ILE A 91 -4.85 -7.60 -2.97
N ILE A 92 -5.75 -8.47 -3.42
CA ILE A 92 -7.15 -8.15 -3.69
C ILE A 92 -8.06 -8.96 -2.77
N LEU A 93 -9.13 -8.34 -2.29
CA LEU A 93 -10.22 -9.05 -1.60
C LEU A 93 -11.25 -9.54 -2.62
N ARG A 94 -11.57 -10.83 -2.54
CA ARG A 94 -12.68 -11.44 -3.30
C ARG A 94 -13.45 -12.35 -2.37
N GLU A 95 -14.76 -12.12 -2.27
CA GLU A 95 -15.63 -12.90 -1.40
C GLU A 95 -15.12 -12.95 0.06
N GLY A 96 -14.58 -11.82 0.54
CA GLY A 96 -14.00 -11.70 1.88
C GLY A 96 -12.65 -12.38 2.08
N LYS A 97 -12.04 -12.95 1.04
CA LYS A 97 -10.76 -13.66 1.11
C LYS A 97 -9.62 -12.92 0.43
N VAL A 98 -8.43 -13.03 1.00
CA VAL A 98 -7.17 -12.54 0.44
C VAL A 98 -6.75 -13.41 -0.74
N GLN A 99 -6.59 -12.80 -1.90
CA GLN A 99 -6.00 -13.41 -3.09
C GLN A 99 -4.85 -12.53 -3.60
N PRO A 100 -3.86 -13.11 -4.31
CA PRO A 100 -2.90 -12.29 -5.04
C PRO A 100 -3.63 -11.50 -6.11
N PHE A 101 -3.07 -10.36 -6.47
CA PHE A 101 -3.55 -9.62 -7.63
C PHE A 101 -3.32 -10.42 -8.92
N TYR A 102 -3.84 -9.91 -10.04
CA TYR A 102 -3.82 -10.62 -11.31
C TYR A 102 -2.38 -10.97 -11.75
N LYS A 103 -2.10 -12.28 -11.86
CA LYS A 103 -0.78 -12.82 -12.23
C LYS A 103 -0.19 -12.20 -13.51
N LEU A 104 -1.03 -11.96 -14.52
CA LEU A 104 -0.61 -11.46 -15.84
C LEU A 104 -0.02 -10.05 -15.82
N ILE A 105 -0.33 -9.26 -14.80
CA ILE A 105 0.15 -7.88 -14.66
C ILE A 105 1.12 -7.74 -13.49
N SER A 106 1.51 -8.84 -12.86
CA SER A 106 2.48 -8.88 -11.78
C SER A 106 3.90 -8.88 -12.37
N SER A 107 4.78 -8.03 -11.85
CA SER A 107 6.19 -8.02 -12.27
C SER A 107 6.95 -9.28 -11.84
N ASN A 108 6.56 -9.88 -10.71
CA ASN A 108 7.08 -11.14 -10.21
C ASN A 108 6.06 -11.80 -9.26
N PHE A 109 5.32 -12.77 -9.79
CA PHE A 109 4.23 -13.40 -9.04
C PHE A 109 4.73 -14.20 -7.83
N ASP A 110 5.89 -14.84 -7.91
CA ASP A 110 6.44 -15.60 -6.78
C ASP A 110 6.80 -14.69 -5.61
N ASN A 111 7.34 -13.51 -5.90
CA ASN A 111 7.57 -12.48 -4.88
C ASN A 111 6.24 -11.99 -4.29
N GLN A 112 5.20 -11.83 -5.11
CA GLN A 112 3.87 -11.47 -4.61
C GLN A 112 3.35 -12.51 -3.62
N LEU A 113 3.46 -13.82 -3.93
CA LEU A 113 3.05 -14.89 -3.03
C LEU A 113 3.85 -14.88 -1.72
N LYS A 114 5.16 -14.57 -1.77
CA LYS A 114 6.00 -14.40 -0.56
C LYS A 114 5.56 -13.19 0.26
N SER A 115 5.24 -12.07 -0.40
CA SER A 115 4.74 -10.85 0.24
C SER A 115 3.42 -11.10 0.97
N ILE A 116 2.49 -11.86 0.38
CA ILE A 116 1.23 -12.21 1.04
C ILE A 116 1.47 -13.09 2.28
N ARG A 117 2.36 -14.09 2.19
CA ARG A 117 2.77 -14.89 3.36
C ARG A 117 3.48 -14.06 4.43
N LYS A 118 4.20 -12.99 4.07
CA LYS A 118 4.77 -12.03 5.04
C LYS A 118 3.65 -11.30 5.77
N ILE A 119 2.66 -10.80 5.03
CA ILE A 119 1.49 -10.08 5.56
C ILE A 119 0.65 -10.98 6.48
N ALA A 120 0.47 -12.26 6.14
CA ALA A 120 -0.28 -13.24 6.94
C ALA A 120 0.26 -13.46 8.36
N LYS A 121 1.53 -13.07 8.61
CA LYS A 121 2.16 -13.16 9.93
C LYS A 121 1.84 -11.99 10.84
N LEU A 122 1.29 -10.88 10.30
CA LEU A 122 0.89 -9.72 11.10
C LEU A 122 -0.22 -10.11 12.10
N LYS A 123 -0.28 -9.36 13.20
CA LYS A 123 -1.20 -9.57 14.31
C LYS A 123 -1.89 -8.25 14.65
N ASN A 124 -3.04 -8.34 15.30
CA ASN A 124 -3.80 -7.18 15.79
C ASN A 124 -4.21 -6.20 14.67
N ILE A 125 -4.43 -6.71 13.45
CA ILE A 125 -4.93 -5.91 12.34
C ILE A 125 -6.44 -5.77 12.48
N GLU A 126 -6.91 -4.55 12.72
CA GLU A 126 -8.32 -4.22 12.89
C GLU A 126 -9.02 -3.94 11.54
N GLY A 127 -8.25 -3.62 10.50
CA GLY A 127 -8.78 -3.42 9.16
C GLY A 127 -7.75 -3.68 8.07
N LEU A 128 -8.18 -4.37 7.02
CA LEU A 128 -7.43 -4.61 5.79
C LEU A 128 -8.11 -3.87 4.64
N PHE A 129 -7.37 -2.95 4.02
CA PHE A 129 -7.82 -2.08 2.94
C PHE A 129 -7.01 -2.37 1.67
N THR A 130 -7.70 -2.85 0.64
CA THR A 130 -7.12 -3.09 -0.68
C THR A 130 -7.43 -1.91 -1.59
N ALA A 131 -6.60 -1.67 -2.61
CA ALA A 131 -6.91 -0.63 -3.59
C ALA A 131 -8.10 -1.01 -4.47
N HIS A 132 -8.25 -2.32 -4.75
CA HIS A 132 -9.33 -2.89 -5.54
C HIS A 132 -9.95 -4.06 -4.77
N GLY A 133 -11.28 -4.16 -4.74
CA GLY A 133 -11.99 -5.23 -4.05
C GLY A 133 -12.46 -4.89 -2.63
N GLY A 134 -12.27 -3.64 -2.18
CA GLY A 134 -12.85 -3.12 -0.94
C GLY A 134 -11.97 -3.35 0.29
N TYR A 135 -12.62 -3.53 1.44
CA TYR A 135 -11.96 -3.70 2.73
C TYR A 135 -12.67 -4.76 3.59
N THR A 136 -12.00 -5.23 4.63
CA THR A 136 -12.58 -6.11 5.66
C THR A 136 -12.01 -5.78 7.04
N THR A 137 -12.83 -5.95 8.08
CA THR A 137 -12.39 -5.93 9.50
C THR A 137 -12.08 -7.32 10.04
N GLU A 138 -12.40 -8.37 9.26
CA GLU A 138 -12.18 -9.77 9.61
C GLU A 138 -10.82 -10.25 9.06
N PHE A 139 -9.73 -9.56 9.43
CA PHE A 139 -8.40 -9.81 8.85
C PHE A 139 -7.96 -11.28 8.97
N ASP A 140 -8.07 -11.84 10.18
CA ASP A 140 -7.61 -13.20 10.46
C ASP A 140 -8.35 -14.27 9.65
N GLU A 141 -9.65 -14.07 9.42
CA GLU A 141 -10.48 -14.95 8.57
C GLU A 141 -10.16 -14.76 7.09
N ALA A 142 -9.99 -13.51 6.65
CA ALA A 142 -9.70 -13.19 5.26
C ALA A 142 -8.35 -13.77 4.79
N ILE A 143 -7.34 -13.80 5.66
CA ILE A 143 -5.97 -14.20 5.31
C ILE A 143 -5.60 -15.64 5.70
N LYS A 144 -6.51 -16.41 6.30
CA LYS A 144 -6.21 -17.72 6.89
C LYS A 144 -5.58 -18.74 5.95
N GLU A 145 -5.88 -18.68 4.66
CA GLU A 145 -5.32 -19.60 3.64
C GLU A 145 -3.82 -19.36 3.37
N TRP A 146 -3.25 -18.27 3.91
CA TRP A 146 -1.85 -17.88 3.74
C TRP A 146 -0.98 -18.06 4.97
N LYS A 147 -1.55 -18.57 6.07
CA LYS A 147 -0.87 -18.80 7.35
C LYS A 147 -0.01 -20.07 7.33
#